data_AF-A0A1Q7II19-F1
#
_entry.id   AF-A0A1Q7II19-F1
#
_cell.length_a   1.000
_cell.length_b   1.000
_cell.length_c   1.000
_cell.angle_alpha   90.00
_cell.angle_beta   90.00
_cell.angle_gamma   90.00
#
_symmetry.space_group_name_H-M   'P 1'
#
loop_
_entity.id
_entity.type
_entity.pdbx_description
1 polymer ?
#
loop_
_entity_poly.entity_id
_entity_poly.type
_entity_poly.pdbx_seq_one_letter_code
_entity_poly.pdbx_strand_id
1 'polypeptide(L)'
;MKAPRRSKQAEPIERRAGATIVRFVPAGAARAGRNGRAHDPSRCHKCDSTYIVREPAFVHCRYCGAMNRIQSGSLLDQEEFEMRSGLRLAS
;
A
#
# COMPACT_ATOMS: atom_id res chain seq x y z
N MET A 1 18.43 11.32 47.50
CA MET A 1 16.99 11.07 47.72
C MET A 1 16.22 11.65 46.53
N LYS A 2 15.63 10.82 45.65
CA LYS A 2 14.90 11.27 44.44
C LYS A 2 13.39 11.19 44.72
N ALA A 3 12.68 12.32 44.61
CA ALA A 3 11.23 12.38 44.73
C ALA A 3 10.53 11.78 43.48
N PRO A 4 9.38 11.10 43.63
CA PRO A 4 8.67 10.54 42.48
C PRO A 4 7.88 11.62 41.73
N ARG A 5 7.98 11.63 40.40
CA ARG A 5 7.14 12.46 39.53
C ARG A 5 5.72 11.90 39.49
N ARG A 6 4.75 12.71 39.90
CA ARG A 6 3.32 12.41 39.87
C ARG A 6 2.83 12.41 38.41
N SER A 7 2.34 11.28 37.92
CA SER A 7 1.68 11.15 36.62
C SER A 7 0.40 11.99 36.62
N LYS A 8 0.30 12.98 35.73
CA LYS A 8 -0.98 13.67 35.46
C LYS A 8 -1.91 12.64 34.81
N GLN A 9 -2.93 12.21 35.53
CA GLN A 9 -4.02 11.43 34.94
C GLN A 9 -4.72 12.32 33.92
N ALA A 10 -4.85 11.84 32.68
CA ALA A 10 -5.61 12.52 31.66
C ALA A 10 -7.08 12.59 32.10
N GLU A 11 -7.66 13.79 32.06
CA GLU A 11 -9.08 13.97 32.37
C GLU A 11 -9.96 13.10 31.46
N PRO A 12 -11.07 12.56 31.99
CA PRO A 12 -12.02 11.83 31.18
C PRO A 12 -12.66 12.81 30.19
N ILE A 13 -12.42 12.60 28.89
CA ILE A 13 -13.05 13.35 27.82
C ILE A 13 -14.57 13.13 27.96
N GLU A 14 -15.28 14.16 28.42
CA GLU A 14 -16.74 14.14 28.51
C GLU A 14 -17.32 13.72 27.16
N ARG A 15 -18.06 12.61 27.17
CA ARG A 15 -18.78 12.11 26.00
C ARG A 15 -19.85 13.14 25.64
N ARG A 16 -19.57 14.03 24.69
CA ARG A 16 -20.60 14.89 24.08
C ARG A 16 -21.73 14.00 23.56
N ALA A 17 -22.93 14.17 24.12
CA ALA A 17 -24.13 13.49 23.64
C ALA A 17 -24.31 13.83 22.15
N GLY A 18 -24.25 12.79 21.29
CA GLY A 18 -24.37 12.92 19.84
C GLY A 18 -23.09 12.67 19.02
N ALA A 19 -21.92 12.49 19.64
CA ALA A 19 -20.70 12.12 18.91
C ALA A 19 -20.67 10.61 18.62
N THR A 20 -20.82 10.23 17.34
CA THR A 20 -20.65 8.84 16.89
C THR A 20 -19.20 8.61 16.46
N ILE A 21 -18.50 7.70 17.13
CA ILE A 21 -17.16 7.27 16.71
C ILE A 21 -17.33 6.34 15.51
N VAL A 22 -17.13 6.87 14.30
CA VAL A 22 -17.09 6.06 13.09
C VAL A 22 -15.68 5.51 12.93
N ARG A 23 -15.54 4.19 13.12
CA ARG A 23 -14.27 3.51 12.92
C ARG A 23 -13.96 3.48 11.44
N PHE A 24 -12.93 4.23 11.03
CA PHE A 24 -12.49 4.25 9.64
C PHE A 24 -11.86 2.90 9.29
N VAL A 25 -12.61 2.07 8.57
CA VAL A 25 -12.09 0.85 7.97
C VAL A 25 -11.72 1.18 6.53
N PRO A 26 -10.44 1.12 6.14
CA PRO A 26 -10.04 1.40 4.77
C PRO A 26 -10.76 0.41 3.84
N ALA A 27 -11.49 0.94 2.85
CA ALA A 27 -12.24 0.17 1.86
C ALA A 27 -11.37 -0.82 1.04
N GLY A 28 -10.05 -0.77 1.19
CA GLY A 28 -9.09 -1.68 0.57
C GLY A 28 -8.94 -3.03 1.26
N ALA A 29 -9.34 -3.19 2.53
CA ALA A 29 -9.12 -4.45 3.26
C ALA A 29 -9.97 -5.62 2.74
N ALA A 30 -11.10 -5.35 2.07
CA ALA A 30 -12.00 -6.36 1.51
C ALA A 30 -11.66 -6.78 0.06
N ARG A 31 -10.71 -6.11 -0.62
CA ARG A 31 -10.32 -6.46 -2.00
C ARG A 31 -9.20 -7.49 -2.07
N ALA A 32 -8.64 -7.92 -0.95
CA ALA A 32 -7.58 -8.93 -0.90
C ALA A 32 -8.06 -10.37 -1.19
N GLY A 33 -9.37 -10.58 -1.38
CA GLY A 33 -9.97 -11.93 -1.41
C GLY A 33 -10.67 -12.36 -2.72
N ARG A 34 -10.60 -11.58 -3.81
CA ARG A 34 -11.21 -11.99 -5.08
C ARG A 34 -10.15 -12.37 -6.10
N ASN A 35 -9.61 -13.58 -5.95
CA ASN A 35 -9.17 -14.49 -7.01
C ASN A 35 -8.25 -15.55 -6.37
N GLY A 36 -8.87 -16.64 -5.91
CA GLY A 36 -8.22 -17.77 -5.25
C GLY A 36 -7.38 -18.65 -6.17
N ARG A 37 -6.37 -18.05 -6.83
CA ARG A 37 -5.14 -18.74 -7.18
C ARG A 37 -4.05 -17.96 -6.47
N ALA A 38 -3.21 -18.62 -5.69
CA ALA A 38 -1.98 -18.01 -5.22
C ALA A 38 -1.31 -17.40 -6.44
N HIS A 39 -1.23 -16.06 -6.50
CA HIS A 39 -0.72 -15.37 -7.67
C HIS A 39 0.73 -15.79 -7.81
N ASP A 40 1.03 -16.58 -8.84
CA ASP A 40 2.40 -16.95 -9.15
C ASP A 40 3.16 -15.67 -9.48
N PRO A 41 4.15 -15.27 -8.65
CA PRO A 41 4.91 -14.05 -8.88
C PRO A 41 5.65 -14.08 -10.24
N SER A 42 5.83 -15.26 -10.83
CA SER A 42 6.46 -15.43 -12.14
C SER A 42 5.50 -15.31 -13.33
N ARG A 43 4.21 -14.96 -13.10
CA ARG A 43 3.19 -14.79 -14.17
C ARG A 43 2.47 -13.44 -14.11
N CYS A 44 2.06 -12.93 -15.27
CA CYS A 44 1.28 -11.70 -15.34
C CYS A 44 -0.15 -11.92 -14.81
N HIS A 45 -0.59 -11.13 -13.81
CA HIS A 45 -1.95 -11.20 -13.26
C HIS A 45 -3.08 -10.95 -14.28
N LYS A 46 -2.79 -10.32 -15.43
CA LYS A 46 -3.79 -9.95 -16.45
C LYS A 46 -3.92 -10.99 -17.56
N CYS A 47 -2.81 -11.48 -18.11
CA CYS A 47 -2.79 -12.33 -19.30
C CYS A 47 -2.08 -13.68 -19.09
N ASP A 48 -1.63 -13.98 -17.87
CA ASP A 48 -0.95 -15.22 -17.48
C ASP A 48 0.38 -15.51 -18.21
N SER A 49 0.89 -14.53 -18.98
CA SER A 49 2.20 -14.61 -19.64
C SER A 49 3.35 -14.64 -18.63
N THR A 50 4.39 -15.41 -18.95
CA THR A 50 5.68 -15.46 -18.23
C THR A 50 6.66 -14.37 -18.67
N TYR A 51 6.31 -13.55 -19.67
CA TYR A 51 7.22 -12.51 -20.18
C TYR A 51 7.12 -11.23 -19.35
N ILE A 52 7.73 -11.28 -18.16
CA ILE A 52 7.66 -10.21 -17.15
C ILE A 52 9.05 -9.68 -16.84
N VAL A 53 9.14 -8.35 -16.71
CA VAL A 53 10.30 -7.63 -16.22
C VAL A 53 9.95 -7.06 -14.84
N ARG A 54 10.87 -7.23 -13.89
CA ARG A 54 10.73 -6.75 -12.52
C ARG A 54 11.70 -5.60 -12.30
N GLU A 55 11.14 -4.44 -12.05
CA GLU A 55 11.83 -3.25 -11.57
C GLU A 55 11.65 -3.16 -10.03
N PRO A 56 12.48 -2.39 -9.32
CA PRO A 56 12.38 -2.31 -7.86
C PRO A 56 11.01 -1.83 -7.36
N ALA A 57 10.37 -0.89 -8.08
CA ALA A 57 9.04 -0.37 -7.75
C ALA A 57 7.89 -0.96 -8.59
N PHE A 58 8.18 -1.69 -9.67
CA PHE A 58 7.16 -2.07 -10.68
C PHE A 58 7.33 -3.49 -11.21
N VAL A 59 6.23 -4.08 -11.65
CA VAL A 59 6.20 -5.31 -12.45
C VAL A 59 5.57 -5.00 -13.79
N HIS A 60 6.32 -5.23 -14.87
CA HIS A 60 5.89 -4.94 -16.24
C HIS A 60 5.80 -6.21 -17.08
N CYS A 61 4.62 -6.48 -17.63
CA CYS A 61 4.40 -7.56 -18.60
C CYS A 61 4.72 -7.06 -20.01
N ARG A 62 5.79 -7.60 -20.60
CA ARG A 62 6.21 -7.24 -21.96
C ARG A 62 5.32 -7.86 -23.04
N TYR A 63 4.45 -8.82 -22.69
CA TYR A 63 3.50 -9.40 -23.63
C TYR A 63 2.24 -8.54 -23.82
N CYS A 64 1.55 -8.18 -22.73
CA CYS A 64 0.28 -7.43 -22.80
C CYS A 64 0.40 -5.94 -22.41
N GLY A 65 1.60 -5.48 -22.04
CA GLY A 65 1.86 -4.11 -21.60
C GLY A 65 1.34 -3.77 -20.19
N ALA A 66 0.83 -4.74 -19.43
CA ALA A 66 0.35 -4.46 -18.08
C ALA A 66 1.50 -4.07 -17.16
N MET A 67 1.36 -2.96 -16.45
CA MET A 67 2.32 -2.48 -15.47
C MET A 67 1.62 -2.28 -14.12
N ASN A 68 2.21 -2.79 -13.04
CA ASN A 68 1.69 -2.58 -11.69
C ASN A 68 2.79 -2.13 -10.75
N ARG A 69 2.43 -1.22 -9.84
CA ARG A 69 3.27 -0.83 -8.72
C ARG A 69 3.33 -1.98 -7.70
N ILE A 70 4.53 -2.27 -7.21
CA ILE A 70 4.74 -3.19 -6.08
C ILE A 70 4.33 -2.45 -4.80
N GLN A 71 3.40 -3.01 -4.02
CA GLN A 71 2.88 -2.33 -2.82
C GLN A 71 3.98 -2.02 -1.80
N SER A 72 4.92 -2.95 -1.60
CA SER A 72 6.08 -2.79 -0.74
C SER A 72 7.27 -2.07 -1.39
N GLY A 73 7.14 -1.61 -2.64
CA GLY A 73 8.20 -0.90 -3.36
C GLY A 73 8.43 0.50 -2.78
N SER A 74 9.69 0.92 -2.77
CA SER A 74 10.10 2.26 -2.32
C SER A 74 9.49 3.35 -3.22
N LEU A 75 9.17 4.50 -2.64
CA LEU A 75 8.80 5.69 -3.41
C LEU A 75 10.00 6.25 -4.18
N LEU A 76 11.20 6.19 -3.59
CA LEU A 76 12.43 6.62 -4.26
C LEU A 76 12.70 5.81 -5.53
N ASP A 77 12.51 4.49 -5.46
CA ASP A 77 12.67 3.59 -6.62
C ASP A 77 11.63 3.87 -7.71
N GLN A 78 10.42 4.30 -7.31
CA GLN A 78 9.40 4.74 -8.25
C GLN A 78 9.85 6.02 -8.96
N GLU A 79 10.28 7.05 -8.21
CA GLU A 79 10.76 8.31 -8.77
C GLU A 79 11.92 8.10 -9.74
N GLU A 80 12.90 7.26 -9.37
CA GLU A 80 14.03 6.93 -10.24
C GLU A 80 13.57 6.27 -11.55
N PHE A 81 12.63 5.33 -11.46
CA PHE A 81 12.05 4.68 -12.65
C PHE A 81 11.33 5.69 -13.55
N GLU A 82 10.52 6.58 -12.98
CA GLU A 82 9.80 7.61 -13.73
C GLU A 82 10.77 8.56 -14.46
N MET A 83 11.86 8.97 -13.80
CA MET A 83 12.91 9.80 -14.39
C MET A 83 13.66 9.09 -15.52
N ARG A 84 13.98 7.79 -15.35
CA ARG A 84 14.70 6.99 -16.36
C ARG A 84 13.84 6.62 -17.56
N SER A 85 12.57 6.34 -17.35
CA SER A 85 11.64 5.90 -18.40
C SER A 85 10.94 7.05 -19.12
N GLY A 86 10.92 8.25 -18.52
CA GLY A 86 10.12 9.39 -18.99
C GLY A 86 8.62 9.20 -18.78
N LEU A 87 8.20 8.13 -18.11
CA LEU A 87 6.80 7.80 -17.83
C LEU A 87 6.43 8.33 -16.44
N ARG A 88 5.38 9.16 -16.34
CA ARG A 88 4.83 9.59 -15.05
C ARG A 88 3.67 8.69 -14.65
N LEU A 89 3.86 7.89 -13.60
CA LEU A 89 2.90 6.85 -13.18
C LEU A 89 2.05 7.28 -11.98
N ALA A 90 2.42 8.37 -11.31
CA ALA A 90 1.59 9.06 -10.34
C ALA A 90 1.72 10.59 -10.50
N SER A 91 0.56 11.25 -10.64
CA SER A 91 0.34 12.65 -10.28
C SER A 91 -0.49 12.70 -9.01
#